data_AF-A0A9P7X474-F1
#
_entry.id   AF-A0A9P7X474-F1
#
_cell.length_a   1.000
_cell.length_b   1.000
_cell.length_c   1.000
_cell.angle_alpha   90.00
_cell.angle_beta   90.00
_cell.angle_gamma   90.00
#
_symmetry.space_group_name_H-M   'P 1'
#
loop_
_entity.id
_entity.type
_entity.pdbx_description
1 polymer ?
#
loop_
_entity_poly.entity_id
_entity_poly.type
_entity_poly.pdbx_seq_one_letter_code
_entity_poly.pdbx_strand_id
1 'polypeptide(L)'
;MDTRTLIELDQSSEFALYFIDAYRIDPEMDQYPEVHRIFAIRQVESGLQDEYDQYRSRIQGEVLLFHGTSRKCRVGDPDMASELCGNKTCALCSIMYGGYDITRSNPTGLLGQGLYSAALSSKATSYSKNAEDTPAEGSEFKAVMINAVSLGKSYQTSTSTISWDPSPSYLPPFRYDSVSRDTGSPFDTDELVVYQNDALRPAFLIICDNVEVESFPDYSESDREALANQARAKRLSRENGIPSPEEFYGSVASRAIATPDALFTEFAGAIIEGAAQITGAVFDTGFGLADMAIGTIGTIFGGGGGARRQYPY
;
A
#
# COMPACT_ATOMS: atom_id res chain seq x y z
N MET A 1 23.51 -9.19 -17.91
CA MET A 1 23.61 -8.62 -16.56
C MET A 1 22.21 -8.28 -16.15
N ASP A 2 21.79 -8.88 -15.06
CA ASP A 2 20.39 -9.06 -14.69
C ASP A 2 20.05 -8.07 -13.59
N THR A 3 19.90 -6.80 -13.97
CA THR A 3 19.79 -5.70 -13.01
C THR A 3 18.32 -5.33 -12.84
N ARG A 4 17.55 -6.17 -12.16
CA ARG A 4 16.36 -5.66 -11.47
C ARG A 4 16.85 -4.82 -10.30
N THR A 5 16.57 -3.53 -10.36
CA THR A 5 17.09 -2.55 -9.41
C THR A 5 15.98 -2.17 -8.46
N LEU A 6 16.24 -2.32 -7.16
CA LEU A 6 15.49 -1.63 -6.13
C LEU A 6 15.90 -0.16 -6.16
N ILE A 7 14.94 0.72 -6.44
CA ILE A 7 15.17 2.17 -6.43
C ILE A 7 14.64 2.68 -5.10
N GLU A 8 15.54 3.15 -4.25
CA GLU A 8 15.16 3.69 -2.95
C GLU A 8 14.31 4.96 -3.10
N LEU A 9 13.24 5.02 -2.30
CA LEU A 9 12.33 6.14 -2.21
C LEU A 9 12.49 6.82 -0.84
N ASP A 10 12.03 8.06 -0.75
CA ASP A 10 11.98 8.77 0.52
C ASP A 10 11.03 8.07 1.52
N GLN A 11 11.40 8.04 2.80
CA GLN A 11 10.56 7.49 3.88
C GLN A 11 9.27 8.29 4.10
N SER A 12 9.21 9.54 3.65
CA SER A 12 7.99 10.36 3.63
C SER A 12 7.14 10.12 2.38
N SER A 13 7.48 9.13 1.54
CA SER A 13 6.68 8.81 0.37
C SER A 13 5.27 8.38 0.77
N GLU A 14 4.31 8.61 -0.12
CA GLU A 14 2.91 8.21 0.10
C GLU A 14 2.73 6.71 0.32
N PHE A 15 3.69 5.89 -0.11
CA PHE A 15 3.71 4.44 0.15
C PHE A 15 4.09 4.09 1.58
N ALA A 16 4.97 4.88 2.19
CA ALA A 16 5.25 4.77 3.62
C ALA A 16 4.00 5.08 4.42
N LEU A 17 3.36 6.21 4.08
CA LEU A 17 2.14 6.66 4.74
C LEU A 17 1.01 5.66 4.51
N TYR A 18 0.86 5.14 3.30
CA TYR A 18 -0.14 4.11 3.00
C TYR A 18 0.10 2.84 3.82
N PHE A 19 1.35 2.39 3.96
CA PHE A 19 1.71 1.24 4.80
C PHE A 19 1.39 1.49 6.28
N ILE A 20 1.78 2.66 6.81
CA ILE A 20 1.57 3.03 8.21
C ILE A 20 0.07 3.19 8.51
N ASP A 21 -0.68 3.88 7.66
CA ASP A 21 -2.12 4.09 7.83
C ASP A 21 -2.87 2.75 7.78
N ALA A 22 -2.53 1.87 6.85
CA ALA A 22 -3.11 0.53 6.78
C ALA A 22 -2.75 -0.36 7.98
N TYR A 23 -1.67 -0.05 8.69
CA TYR A 23 -1.29 -0.75 9.92
C TYR A 23 -2.10 -0.21 11.10
N ARG A 24 -2.22 1.12 11.20
CA ARG A 24 -2.87 1.83 12.32
C ARG A 24 -4.35 1.55 12.47
N ILE A 25 -5.04 1.25 11.37
CA ILE A 25 -6.47 0.92 11.41
C ILE A 25 -6.74 -0.49 11.94
N ASP A 26 -5.71 -1.32 12.14
CA ASP A 26 -5.85 -2.62 12.76
C ASP A 26 -5.95 -2.48 14.29
N PRO A 27 -7.10 -2.81 14.90
CA PRO A 27 -7.29 -2.67 16.34
C PRO A 27 -6.57 -3.75 17.15
N GLU A 28 -6.16 -4.85 16.51
CA GLU A 28 -5.45 -5.97 17.16
C GLU A 28 -3.98 -5.62 17.42
N MET A 29 -3.47 -4.56 16.78
CA MET A 29 -2.09 -4.14 16.93
C MET A 29 -1.92 -3.20 18.13
N ASP A 30 -1.00 -3.60 19.02
CA ASP A 30 -0.48 -2.83 20.14
C ASP A 30 0.93 -2.26 19.86
N GLN A 31 1.47 -2.52 18.68
CA GLN A 31 2.77 -2.03 18.22
C GLN A 31 2.60 -1.28 16.91
N TYR A 32 3.42 -0.26 16.68
CA TYR A 32 3.45 0.45 15.41
C TYR A 32 4.72 0.13 14.64
N PRO A 33 4.62 -0.03 13.31
CA PRO A 33 5.81 -0.30 12.53
C PRO A 33 6.58 1.00 12.35
N GLU A 34 7.89 0.95 12.52
CA GLU A 34 8.78 2.00 12.02
C GLU A 34 9.23 1.61 10.61
N VAL A 35 9.03 2.51 9.64
CA VAL A 35 9.46 2.27 8.26
C VAL A 35 10.88 2.76 8.10
N HIS A 36 11.80 1.83 7.88
CA HIS A 36 13.23 2.11 7.73
C HIS A 36 13.61 2.41 6.29
N ARG A 37 13.10 1.65 5.32
CA ARG A 37 13.43 1.85 3.90
C ARG A 37 12.27 1.48 3.00
N ILE A 38 12.17 2.17 1.87
CA ILE A 38 11.18 1.90 0.83
C ILE A 38 11.87 1.83 -0.51
N PHE A 39 11.49 0.86 -1.32
CA PHE A 39 11.99 0.72 -2.67
C PHE A 39 10.84 0.62 -3.67
N ALA A 40 10.96 1.30 -4.79
CA ALA A 40 10.26 0.93 -6.01
C ALA A 40 10.94 -0.29 -6.63
N ILE A 41 10.15 -1.30 -6.98
CA ILE A 41 10.64 -2.54 -7.57
C ILE A 41 10.58 -2.39 -9.09
N ARG A 42 11.73 -2.21 -9.73
CA ARG A 42 11.79 -2.13 -11.19
C ARG A 42 12.03 -3.52 -11.78
N GLN A 43 10.99 -4.09 -12.38
CA GLN A 43 11.11 -5.32 -13.15
C GLN A 43 11.64 -4.97 -14.55
N VAL A 44 12.76 -5.57 -14.93
CA VAL A 44 13.44 -5.31 -16.21
C VAL A 44 13.15 -6.40 -17.24
N GLU A 45 12.70 -7.58 -16.83
CA GLU A 45 12.25 -8.59 -17.79
C GLU A 45 10.90 -8.19 -18.37
N SER A 46 10.91 -7.87 -19.67
CA SER A 46 9.73 -7.41 -20.40
C SER A 46 8.58 -8.40 -20.31
N GLY A 47 8.87 -9.71 -20.42
CA GLY A 47 7.85 -10.75 -20.50
C GLY A 47 6.91 -10.79 -19.30
N LEU A 48 7.46 -10.63 -18.09
CA LEU A 48 6.64 -10.61 -16.91
C LEU A 48 5.67 -9.42 -16.96
N GLN A 49 6.15 -8.20 -17.25
CA GLN A 49 5.29 -7.00 -17.22
C GLN A 49 4.21 -7.11 -18.30
N ASP A 50 4.58 -7.59 -19.48
CA ASP A 50 3.65 -7.85 -20.57
C ASP A 50 2.56 -8.86 -20.19
N GLU A 51 2.91 -9.92 -19.44
CA GLU A 51 1.94 -10.91 -18.93
C GLU A 51 0.95 -10.27 -17.95
N TYR A 52 1.44 -9.43 -17.04
CA TYR A 52 0.58 -8.68 -16.11
C TYR A 52 -0.35 -7.72 -16.86
N ASP A 53 0.18 -6.94 -17.79
CA ASP A 53 -0.62 -5.98 -18.56
C ASP A 53 -1.66 -6.69 -19.43
N GLN A 54 -1.32 -7.84 -20.01
CA GLN A 54 -2.28 -8.69 -20.70
C GLN A 54 -3.37 -9.23 -19.76
N TYR A 55 -3.03 -9.66 -18.56
CA TYR A 55 -4.01 -10.07 -17.56
C TYR A 55 -4.93 -8.91 -17.17
N ARG A 56 -4.34 -7.79 -16.76
CA ARG A 56 -5.04 -6.56 -16.34
C ARG A 56 -5.92 -5.97 -17.45
N SER A 57 -5.50 -6.02 -18.71
CA SER A 57 -6.33 -5.55 -19.83
C SER A 57 -7.63 -6.35 -20.00
N ARG A 58 -7.65 -7.61 -19.55
CA ARG A 58 -8.83 -8.49 -19.57
C ARG A 58 -9.66 -8.36 -18.29
N ILE A 59 -9.03 -7.99 -17.18
CA ILE A 59 -9.57 -8.03 -15.84
C ILE A 59 -9.55 -6.62 -15.21
N GLN A 60 -10.73 -6.02 -15.02
CA GLN A 60 -10.85 -4.69 -14.43
C GLN A 60 -10.66 -4.72 -12.90
N GLY A 61 -10.41 -3.56 -12.27
CA GLY A 61 -10.34 -3.45 -10.80
C GLY A 61 -8.96 -3.76 -10.24
N GLU A 62 -8.03 -2.85 -10.51
CA GLU A 62 -6.68 -2.90 -9.95
C GLU A 62 -6.60 -2.16 -8.62
N VAL A 63 -5.97 -2.79 -7.63
CA VAL A 63 -5.81 -2.23 -6.27
C VAL A 63 -4.41 -2.50 -5.75
N LEU A 64 -3.93 -1.63 -4.84
CA LEU A 64 -2.71 -1.90 -4.09
C LEU A 64 -3.04 -2.72 -2.85
N LEU A 65 -2.36 -3.86 -2.68
CA LEU A 65 -2.51 -4.76 -1.53
C LEU A 65 -1.15 -5.21 -1.00
N PHE A 66 -1.11 -5.54 0.29
CA PHE A 66 0.10 -5.96 0.98
C PHE A 66 0.32 -7.47 0.87
N HIS A 67 1.58 -7.89 0.77
CA HIS A 67 1.96 -9.30 0.80
C HIS A 67 3.21 -9.49 1.67
N GLY A 68 3.07 -10.31 2.71
CA GLY A 68 4.18 -10.80 3.51
C GLY A 68 4.63 -12.17 3.04
N THR A 69 5.94 -12.41 3.07
CA THR A 69 6.52 -13.70 2.66
C THR A 69 7.79 -14.01 3.44
N SER A 70 8.38 -15.18 3.17
CA SER A 70 9.66 -15.54 3.77
C SER A 70 10.83 -14.82 3.10
N ARG A 71 11.73 -14.30 3.92
CA ARG A 71 12.97 -13.65 3.51
C ARG A 71 14.16 -14.39 4.13
N LYS A 72 15.09 -14.84 3.28
CA LYS A 72 16.31 -15.56 3.69
C LYS A 72 17.60 -14.75 3.51
N CYS A 73 17.47 -13.45 3.37
CA CYS A 73 18.57 -12.54 3.11
C CYS A 73 18.29 -11.20 3.79
N ARG A 74 19.26 -10.28 3.71
CA ARG A 74 19.19 -8.96 4.31
C ARG A 74 18.94 -7.84 3.29
N VAL A 75 18.32 -8.18 2.15
CA VAL A 75 18.03 -7.21 1.10
C VAL A 75 17.15 -6.10 1.66
N GLY A 76 17.60 -4.85 1.47
CA GLY A 76 16.91 -3.65 1.92
C GLY A 76 17.14 -3.25 3.38
N ASP A 77 17.87 -4.02 4.19
CA ASP A 77 18.21 -3.58 5.55
C ASP A 77 19.02 -2.24 5.51
N PRO A 78 18.96 -1.37 6.54
CA PRO A 78 19.65 -0.08 6.58
C PRO A 78 21.14 -0.12 6.20
N ASP A 79 21.85 -1.18 6.62
CA ASP A 79 23.29 -1.32 6.41
C ASP A 79 23.67 -2.22 5.21
N MET A 80 22.68 -2.64 4.41
CA MET A 80 22.89 -3.64 3.36
C MET A 80 22.58 -3.09 1.96
N ALA A 81 23.26 -3.68 0.98
CA ALA A 81 23.00 -3.41 -0.43
C ALA A 81 21.57 -3.79 -0.82
N SER A 82 20.98 -3.02 -1.74
CA SER A 82 19.63 -3.23 -2.27
C SER A 82 19.60 -4.23 -3.43
N GLU A 83 20.61 -5.12 -3.51
CA GLU A 83 20.70 -6.16 -4.54
C GLU A 83 19.92 -7.40 -4.10
N LEU A 84 19.13 -7.95 -5.03
CA LEU A 84 18.41 -9.21 -4.79
C LEU A 84 19.42 -10.36 -4.62
N CYS A 85 19.18 -11.23 -3.64
CA CYS A 85 20.04 -12.41 -3.47
C CYS A 85 19.75 -13.48 -4.53
N GLY A 86 20.76 -14.26 -4.91
CA GLY A 86 20.60 -15.40 -5.84
C GLY A 86 19.99 -16.67 -5.20
N ASN A 87 19.52 -16.61 -3.95
CA ASN A 87 18.98 -17.76 -3.25
C ASN A 87 17.55 -18.06 -3.72
N LYS A 88 17.39 -19.14 -4.50
CA LYS A 88 16.08 -19.60 -5.04
C LYS A 88 15.06 -20.00 -3.96
N THR A 89 15.52 -20.21 -2.72
CA THR A 89 14.66 -20.48 -1.55
C THR A 89 14.29 -19.23 -0.77
N CYS A 90 14.81 -18.05 -1.13
CA CYS A 90 14.33 -16.77 -0.65
C CYS A 90 13.06 -16.40 -1.41
N ALA A 91 11.88 -16.57 -0.80
CA ALA A 91 10.61 -16.31 -1.48
C ALA A 91 10.49 -14.84 -1.89
N LEU A 92 10.90 -13.91 -1.01
CA LEU A 92 10.91 -12.48 -1.32
C LEU A 92 11.71 -12.16 -2.60
N CYS A 93 12.97 -12.58 -2.67
CA CYS A 93 13.80 -12.33 -3.86
C CYS A 93 13.29 -13.11 -5.08
N SER A 94 12.78 -14.33 -4.89
CA SER A 94 12.20 -15.13 -5.99
C SER A 94 10.97 -14.45 -6.59
N ILE A 95 10.12 -13.83 -5.78
CA ILE A 95 8.93 -13.08 -6.25
C ILE A 95 9.36 -11.81 -6.98
N MET A 96 10.28 -11.04 -6.39
CA MET A 96 10.80 -9.83 -7.04
C MET A 96 11.56 -10.14 -8.33
N TYR A 97 12.16 -11.33 -8.44
CA TYR A 97 12.95 -11.79 -9.59
C TYR A 97 12.13 -12.51 -10.67
N GLY A 98 11.19 -13.36 -10.31
CA GLY A 98 10.49 -14.25 -11.24
C GLY A 98 8.97 -14.07 -11.28
N GLY A 99 8.44 -13.11 -10.50
CA GLY A 99 7.01 -13.00 -10.31
C GLY A 99 6.47 -14.07 -9.35
N TYR A 100 5.15 -14.14 -9.26
CA TYR A 100 4.47 -15.10 -8.41
C TYR A 100 4.37 -16.47 -9.07
N ASP A 101 4.36 -17.51 -8.23
CA ASP A 101 4.15 -18.89 -8.66
C ASP A 101 3.18 -19.57 -7.69
N ILE A 102 1.94 -19.76 -8.12
CA ILE A 102 0.86 -20.36 -7.34
C ILE A 102 1.18 -21.80 -6.92
N THR A 103 2.03 -22.50 -7.67
CA THR A 103 2.43 -23.87 -7.30
C THR A 103 3.28 -23.89 -6.03
N ARG A 104 3.86 -22.74 -5.66
CA ARG A 104 4.66 -22.53 -4.44
C ARG A 104 3.86 -21.90 -3.30
N SER A 105 2.56 -21.62 -3.49
CA SER A 105 1.72 -21.07 -2.43
C SER A 105 1.23 -22.16 -1.46
N ASN A 106 0.66 -21.73 -0.33
CA ASN A 106 0.19 -22.67 0.69
C ASN A 106 -1.04 -23.45 0.19
N PRO A 107 -0.94 -24.79 0.01
CA PRO A 107 -2.06 -25.58 -0.49
C PRO A 107 -3.22 -25.69 0.50
N THR A 108 -2.98 -25.41 1.78
CA THR A 108 -3.99 -25.48 2.85
C THR A 108 -4.41 -24.08 3.33
N GLY A 109 -4.29 -23.06 2.47
CA GLY A 109 -4.82 -21.73 2.76
C GLY A 109 -6.34 -21.78 2.99
N LEU A 110 -6.85 -20.83 3.78
CA LEU A 110 -8.27 -20.78 4.16
C LEU A 110 -9.23 -20.68 2.96
N LEU A 111 -8.76 -20.06 1.88
CA LEU A 111 -9.46 -19.89 0.61
C LEU A 111 -8.88 -20.81 -0.50
N GLY A 112 -8.16 -21.88 -0.12
CA GLY A 112 -7.51 -22.81 -1.05
C GLY A 112 -6.11 -22.37 -1.47
N GLN A 113 -5.54 -23.10 -2.43
CA GLN A 113 -4.22 -22.80 -2.98
C GLN A 113 -4.30 -21.61 -3.94
N GLY A 114 -3.80 -20.47 -3.49
CA GLY A 114 -3.83 -19.22 -4.25
C GLY A 114 -2.78 -18.23 -3.77
N LEU A 115 -2.74 -17.07 -4.41
CA LEU A 115 -1.83 -16.00 -4.04
C LEU A 115 -2.55 -15.03 -3.11
N TYR A 116 -2.15 -15.04 -1.85
CA TYR A 116 -2.80 -14.28 -0.79
C TYR A 116 -2.22 -12.87 -0.71
N SER A 117 -3.09 -11.89 -0.53
CA SER A 117 -2.77 -10.50 -0.26
C SER A 117 -3.74 -9.95 0.78
N ALA A 118 -3.34 -8.86 1.42
CA ALA A 118 -4.10 -8.25 2.50
C ALA A 118 -4.33 -6.76 2.28
N ALA A 119 -5.49 -6.27 2.72
CA ALA A 119 -5.79 -4.85 2.75
C ALA A 119 -5.06 -4.14 3.90
N LEU A 120 -4.84 -4.84 5.02
CA LEU A 120 -4.08 -4.36 6.16
C LEU A 120 -2.61 -4.78 6.07
N SER A 121 -1.72 -3.82 6.32
CA SER A 121 -0.28 -4.07 6.29
C SER A 121 0.19 -4.85 7.52
N SER A 122 -0.48 -4.72 8.67
CA SER A 122 -0.26 -5.51 9.89
C SER A 122 -0.44 -7.01 9.64
N LYS A 123 -1.55 -7.38 8.97
CA LYS A 123 -1.82 -8.75 8.54
C LYS A 123 -0.69 -9.27 7.66
N ALA A 124 -0.30 -8.53 6.61
CA ALA A 124 0.83 -8.93 5.77
C ALA A 124 2.15 -9.03 6.56
N THR A 125 2.41 -8.11 7.49
CA THR A 125 3.60 -8.12 8.36
C THR A 125 3.68 -9.39 9.19
N SER A 126 2.55 -9.92 9.68
CA SER A 126 2.51 -11.21 10.41
C SER A 126 2.99 -12.41 9.58
N TYR A 127 2.87 -12.35 8.25
CA TYR A 127 3.40 -13.36 7.32
C TYR A 127 4.83 -13.06 6.85
N SER A 128 5.39 -11.88 7.17
CA SER A 128 6.79 -11.57 6.91
C SER A 128 7.69 -12.33 7.90
N LYS A 129 8.33 -13.39 7.43
CA LYS A 129 9.20 -14.26 8.24
C LYS A 129 10.62 -14.16 7.74
N ASN A 130 11.56 -13.91 8.64
CA ASN A 130 12.98 -14.08 8.34
C ASN A 130 13.37 -15.54 8.58
N ALA A 131 14.37 -16.04 7.85
CA ALA A 131 14.91 -17.37 8.13
C ALA A 131 15.48 -17.41 9.56
N GLU A 132 14.97 -18.32 10.38
CA GLU A 132 15.45 -18.57 11.75
C GLU A 132 16.68 -19.50 11.78
N ASP A 133 16.99 -20.14 10.65
CA ASP A 133 17.94 -21.24 10.58
C ASP A 133 19.38 -20.86 11.00
N THR A 134 19.71 -19.56 11.07
CA THR A 134 20.92 -19.06 11.75
C THR A 134 20.72 -17.62 12.28
N PRO A 135 20.76 -17.38 13.60
CA PRO A 135 20.66 -16.03 14.20
C PRO A 135 21.74 -15.04 13.74
N ALA A 136 22.85 -15.53 13.16
CA ALA A 136 23.93 -14.70 12.62
C ALA A 136 23.68 -14.15 11.21
N GLU A 137 22.66 -14.64 10.49
CA GLU A 137 22.36 -14.25 9.10
C GLU A 137 20.91 -13.76 8.89
N GLY A 138 20.04 -13.94 9.89
CA GLY A 138 18.67 -13.45 9.88
C GLY A 138 18.62 -11.93 10.08
N SER A 139 17.78 -11.24 9.29
CA SER A 139 17.50 -9.83 9.56
C SER A 139 16.59 -9.67 10.79
N GLU A 140 16.80 -8.58 11.52
CA GLU A 140 15.86 -8.09 12.55
C GLU A 140 14.63 -7.39 11.93
N PHE A 141 14.82 -6.69 10.81
CA PHE A 141 13.75 -6.05 10.06
C PHE A 141 12.78 -7.04 9.39
N LYS A 142 11.53 -6.64 9.22
CA LYS A 142 10.52 -7.26 8.38
C LYS A 142 10.55 -6.66 6.97
N ALA A 143 10.05 -7.44 6.01
CA ALA A 143 9.97 -7.04 4.62
C ALA A 143 8.58 -7.33 4.07
N VAL A 144 7.85 -6.28 3.67
CA VAL A 144 6.49 -6.38 3.16
C VAL A 144 6.43 -5.78 1.77
N MET A 145 5.82 -6.50 0.83
CA MET A 145 5.61 -5.98 -0.53
C MET A 145 4.25 -5.29 -0.64
N ILE A 146 4.20 -4.17 -1.34
CA ILE A 146 2.97 -3.59 -1.87
C ILE A 146 2.86 -4.06 -3.32
N ASN A 147 1.71 -4.62 -3.68
CA ASN A 147 1.47 -5.22 -4.97
C ASN A 147 0.35 -4.51 -5.70
N ALA A 148 0.51 -4.30 -7.01
CA ALA A 148 -0.61 -4.03 -7.89
C ALA A 148 -1.34 -5.35 -8.15
N VAL A 149 -2.63 -5.43 -7.82
CA VAL A 149 -3.44 -6.65 -7.89
C VAL A 149 -4.68 -6.39 -8.72
N SER A 150 -4.85 -7.17 -9.81
CA SER A 150 -6.04 -7.13 -10.65
C SER A 150 -7.06 -8.14 -10.16
N LEU A 151 -8.05 -7.66 -9.39
CA LEU A 151 -9.02 -8.52 -8.71
C LEU A 151 -10.15 -9.00 -9.62
N GLY A 152 -10.55 -8.22 -10.62
CA GLY A 152 -11.69 -8.58 -11.44
C GLY A 152 -12.97 -8.65 -10.64
N LYS A 153 -13.81 -9.61 -10.99
CA LYS A 153 -15.02 -9.92 -10.23
C LYS A 153 -14.65 -10.79 -9.03
N SER A 154 -14.63 -10.20 -7.84
CA SER A 154 -14.34 -10.92 -6.59
C SER A 154 -15.55 -11.66 -6.03
N TYR A 155 -15.34 -12.90 -5.60
CA TYR A 155 -16.32 -13.68 -4.84
C TYR A 155 -16.15 -13.38 -3.35
N GLN A 156 -17.17 -12.84 -2.69
CA GLN A 156 -17.14 -12.57 -1.26
C GLN A 156 -17.70 -13.74 -0.45
N THR A 157 -16.92 -14.24 0.52
CA THR A 157 -17.32 -15.35 1.41
C THR A 157 -17.06 -15.01 2.86
N SER A 158 -17.93 -15.44 3.78
CA SER A 158 -17.66 -15.38 5.23
C SER A 158 -17.05 -16.66 5.79
N THR A 159 -16.98 -17.72 4.98
CA THR A 159 -16.50 -19.04 5.39
C THR A 159 -15.21 -19.41 4.66
N SER A 160 -14.40 -20.28 5.28
CA SER A 160 -13.26 -20.88 4.60
C SER A 160 -13.73 -21.82 3.48
N THR A 161 -13.07 -21.74 2.32
CA THR A 161 -13.39 -22.59 1.15
C THR A 161 -12.84 -24.00 1.29
N ILE A 162 -12.15 -24.33 2.39
CA ILE A 162 -11.80 -25.71 2.78
C ILE A 162 -13.04 -26.64 2.79
N SER A 163 -14.25 -26.07 2.83
CA SER A 163 -15.52 -26.80 2.72
C SER A 163 -16.07 -26.99 1.30
N TRP A 164 -15.45 -26.44 0.23
CA TRP A 164 -16.12 -26.27 -1.07
C TRP A 164 -15.78 -27.32 -2.13
N ASP A 165 -14.59 -27.91 -2.09
CA ASP A 165 -14.22 -29.05 -2.93
C ASP A 165 -12.88 -29.63 -2.40
N PRO A 166 -12.74 -30.96 -2.18
CA PRO A 166 -11.46 -31.58 -1.84
C PRO A 166 -10.42 -31.54 -2.98
N SER A 167 -10.77 -31.07 -4.18
CA SER A 167 -9.80 -30.83 -5.25
C SER A 167 -8.96 -29.57 -4.97
N PRO A 168 -7.64 -29.59 -5.21
CA PRO A 168 -6.79 -28.40 -5.15
C PRO A 168 -7.18 -27.48 -6.31
N SER A 169 -8.28 -26.75 -6.15
CA SER A 169 -8.81 -25.87 -7.16
C SER A 169 -7.97 -24.60 -7.13
N TYR A 170 -7.01 -24.52 -8.05
CA TYR A 170 -6.31 -23.31 -8.46
C TYR A 170 -7.24 -22.32 -9.18
N LEU A 171 -8.52 -22.26 -8.78
CA LEU A 171 -9.54 -21.54 -9.51
C LEU A 171 -10.52 -20.90 -8.53
N PRO A 172 -10.91 -19.65 -8.78
CA PRO A 172 -12.02 -19.03 -8.08
C PRO A 172 -13.35 -19.74 -8.45
N PRO A 173 -14.43 -19.50 -7.68
CA PRO A 173 -15.78 -19.94 -8.07
C PRO A 173 -16.14 -19.52 -9.50
N PHE A 174 -16.98 -20.31 -10.16
CA PHE A 174 -17.36 -20.08 -11.56
C PHE A 174 -17.86 -18.63 -11.79
N ARG A 175 -17.26 -17.94 -12.79
CA ARG A 175 -17.51 -16.53 -13.16
C ARG A 175 -16.98 -15.48 -12.17
N TYR A 176 -15.99 -15.84 -11.37
CA TYR A 176 -15.22 -14.92 -10.56
C TYR A 176 -13.74 -15.03 -10.93
N ASP A 177 -12.98 -14.00 -10.59
CA ASP A 177 -11.55 -13.89 -10.90
C ASP A 177 -10.71 -13.96 -9.62
N SER A 178 -11.29 -13.55 -8.48
CA SER A 178 -10.68 -13.59 -7.15
C SER A 178 -11.69 -14.03 -6.08
N VAL A 179 -11.19 -14.30 -4.88
CA VAL A 179 -12.00 -14.54 -3.68
C VAL A 179 -11.55 -13.58 -2.59
N SER A 180 -12.48 -12.92 -1.93
CA SER A 180 -12.24 -12.10 -0.75
C SER A 180 -13.03 -12.69 0.43
N ARG A 181 -12.36 -12.90 1.55
CA ARG A 181 -13.06 -13.27 2.78
C ARG A 181 -13.58 -12.02 3.46
N ASP A 182 -14.81 -12.07 3.98
CA ASP A 182 -15.42 -11.07 4.84
C ASP A 182 -16.23 -11.79 5.92
N THR A 183 -15.72 -11.85 7.14
CA THR A 183 -16.41 -12.52 8.25
C THR A 183 -17.39 -11.62 9.00
N GLY A 184 -17.64 -10.40 8.51
CA GLY A 184 -18.46 -9.37 9.18
C GLY A 184 -17.73 -8.67 10.33
N SER A 185 -16.54 -9.15 10.70
CA SER A 185 -15.60 -8.36 11.50
C SER A 185 -14.92 -7.34 10.57
N PRO A 186 -14.78 -6.07 10.98
CA PRO A 186 -14.08 -5.06 10.17
C PRO A 186 -12.61 -5.38 9.88
N PHE A 187 -12.07 -6.44 10.51
CA PHE A 187 -10.64 -6.76 10.63
C PHE A 187 -10.30 -8.17 10.15
N ASP A 188 -11.31 -8.94 9.75
CA ASP A 188 -11.16 -10.31 9.26
C ASP A 188 -11.70 -10.39 7.82
N THR A 189 -11.70 -9.23 7.14
CA THR A 189 -12.01 -9.04 5.72
C THR A 189 -10.78 -9.03 4.81
N ASP A 190 -9.65 -9.51 5.32
CA ASP A 190 -8.34 -9.04 4.84
C ASP A 190 -7.55 -10.11 4.11
N GLU A 191 -8.21 -11.20 3.72
CA GLU A 191 -7.61 -12.22 2.86
C GLU A 191 -8.26 -12.14 1.49
N LEU A 192 -7.52 -11.57 0.54
CA LEU A 192 -7.85 -11.53 -0.87
C LEU A 192 -6.93 -12.50 -1.61
N VAL A 193 -7.54 -13.37 -2.41
CA VAL A 193 -6.86 -14.44 -3.11
C VAL A 193 -7.15 -14.37 -4.59
N VAL A 194 -6.09 -14.39 -5.38
CA VAL A 194 -6.14 -14.56 -6.83
C VAL A 194 -5.49 -15.89 -7.20
N TYR A 195 -5.89 -16.46 -8.33
CA TYR A 195 -5.53 -17.83 -8.70
C TYR A 195 -4.73 -17.91 -10.02
N GLN A 196 -4.16 -16.79 -10.46
CA GLN A 196 -3.27 -16.73 -11.62
C GLN A 196 -2.00 -15.95 -11.25
N ASN A 197 -0.85 -16.44 -11.73
CA ASN A 197 0.46 -15.82 -11.46
C ASN A 197 0.53 -14.36 -11.92
N ASP A 198 -0.18 -14.07 -13.01
CA ASP A 198 -0.18 -12.76 -13.67
C ASP A 198 -1.23 -11.81 -13.09
N ALA A 199 -1.90 -12.18 -12.00
CA ALA A 199 -2.93 -11.36 -11.38
C ALA A 199 -2.39 -10.34 -10.37
N LEU A 200 -1.12 -10.47 -9.94
CA LEU A 200 -0.48 -9.47 -9.10
C LEU A 200 1.01 -9.30 -9.34
N ARG A 201 1.52 -8.10 -9.07
CA ARG A 201 2.93 -7.72 -9.23
C ARG A 201 3.49 -6.95 -8.06
N PRO A 202 4.71 -7.28 -7.62
CA PRO A 202 5.38 -6.51 -6.58
C PRO A 202 5.77 -5.14 -7.16
N ALA A 203 5.18 -4.09 -6.59
CA ALA A 203 5.35 -2.71 -7.01
C ALA A 203 6.36 -1.98 -6.10
N PHE A 204 6.25 -2.22 -4.78
CA PHE A 204 7.12 -1.61 -3.78
C PHE A 204 7.54 -2.63 -2.72
N LEU A 205 8.71 -2.39 -2.12
CA LEU A 205 9.21 -3.13 -0.95
C LEU A 205 9.33 -2.17 0.23
N ILE A 206 8.71 -2.51 1.34
CA ILE A 206 8.83 -1.82 2.63
C ILE A 206 9.71 -2.66 3.55
N ILE A 207 10.70 -2.00 4.15
CA ILE A 207 11.52 -2.53 5.23
C ILE A 207 11.12 -1.81 6.50
N CYS A 208 10.67 -2.56 7.48
CA CYS A 208 10.15 -2.04 8.74
C CYS A 208 10.54 -2.93 9.91
N ASP A 209 10.40 -2.45 11.13
CA ASP A 209 10.40 -3.28 12.34
C ASP A 209 9.20 -2.92 13.21
N ASN A 210 8.96 -3.72 14.25
CA ASN A 210 7.96 -3.38 15.25
C ASN A 210 8.65 -2.64 16.38
N VAL A 211 8.26 -1.40 16.62
CA VAL A 211 8.72 -0.66 17.78
C VAL A 211 7.67 -0.80 18.88
N GLU A 212 8.09 -1.31 20.03
CA GLU A 212 7.28 -1.21 21.25
C GLU A 212 7.16 0.28 21.60
N VAL A 213 5.95 0.84 21.48
CA VAL A 213 5.74 2.25 21.79
C VAL A 213 5.53 2.38 23.30
N GLU A 214 6.46 3.05 23.99
CA GLU A 214 6.41 3.23 25.45
C GLU A 214 5.16 3.96 25.96
N SER A 215 4.44 4.68 25.08
CA SER A 215 3.09 5.18 25.38
C SER A 215 2.31 5.50 24.10
N PHE A 216 1.10 4.96 24.00
CA PHE A 216 0.17 5.25 22.92
C PHE A 216 -0.30 6.71 22.99
N PRO A 217 -0.50 7.40 21.85
CA PRO A 217 -1.53 8.43 21.81
C PRO A 217 -2.85 7.72 22.15
N ASP A 218 -3.49 8.14 23.25
CA ASP A 218 -4.78 7.59 23.69
C ASP A 218 -5.85 8.01 22.67
N TYR A 219 -6.01 7.20 21.62
CA TYR A 219 -7.06 7.38 20.64
C TYR A 219 -8.35 6.90 21.26
N SER A 220 -9.31 7.82 21.35
CA SER A 220 -10.64 7.48 21.83
C SER A 220 -11.26 6.38 20.95
N GLU A 221 -12.18 5.59 21.50
CA GLU A 221 -12.95 4.60 20.72
C GLU A 221 -13.61 5.24 19.49
N SER A 222 -14.03 6.51 19.60
CA SER A 222 -14.53 7.33 18.49
C SER A 222 -13.49 7.65 17.42
N ASP A 223 -12.22 7.84 17.77
CA ASP A 223 -11.15 8.07 16.78
C ASP A 223 -10.87 6.78 15.99
N ARG A 224 -10.87 5.62 16.67
CA ARG A 224 -10.71 4.31 16.02
C ARG A 224 -11.89 4.00 15.11
N GLU A 225 -13.12 4.28 15.55
CA GLU A 225 -14.32 4.12 14.73
C GLU A 225 -14.34 5.09 13.54
N ALA A 226 -13.91 6.34 13.71
CA ALA A 226 -13.81 7.31 12.64
C ALA A 226 -12.77 6.89 11.58
N LEU A 227 -11.61 6.40 12.00
CA LEU A 227 -10.59 5.85 11.10
C LEU A 227 -11.08 4.60 10.36
N ALA A 228 -11.76 3.68 11.05
CA ALA A 228 -12.35 2.50 10.44
C ALA A 228 -13.44 2.86 9.42
N ASN A 229 -14.29 3.85 9.74
CA ASN A 229 -15.31 4.34 8.83
C ASN A 229 -14.71 5.09 7.64
N GLN A 230 -13.61 5.83 7.83
CA GLN A 230 -12.86 6.45 6.75
C GLN A 230 -12.21 5.40 5.84
N ALA A 231 -11.68 4.31 6.40
CA ALA A 231 -11.14 3.18 5.64
C ALA A 231 -12.23 2.47 4.83
N ARG A 232 -13.41 2.23 5.43
CA ARG A 232 -14.61 1.70 4.75
C ARG A 232 -15.07 2.61 3.61
N ALA A 233 -15.14 3.92 3.84
CA ALA A 233 -15.52 4.90 2.84
C ALA A 233 -14.50 4.98 1.70
N LYS A 234 -13.19 4.94 2.00
CA LYS A 234 -12.11 4.85 1.01
C LYS A 234 -12.18 3.54 0.22
N ARG A 235 -12.57 2.41 0.84
CA ARG A 235 -12.78 1.12 0.15
C ARG A 235 -13.92 1.22 -0.87
N LEU A 236 -15.05 1.80 -0.48
CA LEU A 236 -16.20 2.04 -1.38
C LEU A 236 -15.89 3.05 -2.49
N SER A 237 -15.02 4.04 -2.24
CA SER A 237 -14.58 4.97 -3.29
C SER A 237 -13.54 4.35 -4.23
N ARG A 238 -12.69 3.44 -3.73
CA ARG A 238 -11.69 2.69 -4.51
C ARG A 238 -12.35 1.77 -5.53
N GLU A 239 -13.51 1.20 -5.22
CA GLU A 239 -14.36 0.48 -6.19
C GLU A 239 -14.83 1.36 -7.36
N ASN A 240 -14.71 2.69 -7.26
CA ASN A 240 -15.20 3.66 -8.23
C ASN A 240 -14.13 4.59 -8.85
N GLY A 241 -12.82 4.43 -8.55
CA GLY A 241 -11.77 5.23 -9.22
C GLY A 241 -10.43 5.38 -8.50
N ILE A 242 -9.56 4.36 -8.56
CA ILE A 242 -8.13 4.52 -8.27
C ILE A 242 -7.40 4.82 -9.59
N PRO A 243 -6.48 5.81 -9.64
CA PRO A 243 -5.57 5.95 -10.76
C PRO A 243 -4.70 4.68 -10.88
N SER A 244 -4.62 4.15 -12.09
CA SER A 244 -3.80 2.98 -12.40
C SER A 244 -2.34 3.22 -12.01
N PRO A 245 -1.56 2.18 -11.66
CA PRO A 245 -0.13 2.26 -11.43
C PRO A 245 0.61 2.92 -12.60
N GLU A 246 0.14 2.89 -13.85
CA GLU A 246 0.77 3.61 -14.97
C GLU A 246 0.53 5.13 -14.93
N GLU A 247 -0.69 5.58 -14.58
CA GLU A 247 -0.95 7.00 -14.32
C GLU A 247 -0.08 7.50 -13.17
N PHE A 248 0.19 6.62 -12.21
CA PHE A 248 1.04 6.89 -11.08
C PHE A 248 2.55 6.85 -11.41
N TYR A 249 3.05 5.79 -12.04
CA TYR A 249 4.45 5.60 -12.45
C TYR A 249 4.87 6.64 -13.49
N GLY A 250 3.96 7.03 -14.40
CA GLY A 250 4.17 8.15 -15.31
C GLY A 250 4.33 9.48 -14.57
N SER A 251 3.59 9.69 -13.48
CA SER A 251 3.72 10.89 -12.64
C SER A 251 5.00 10.88 -11.78
N VAL A 252 5.40 9.74 -11.22
CA VAL A 252 6.60 9.65 -10.36
C VAL A 252 7.88 9.70 -11.20
N ALA A 253 7.92 9.04 -12.36
CA ALA A 253 9.06 9.11 -13.27
C ALA A 253 9.28 10.51 -13.85
N SER A 254 8.22 11.30 -14.04
CA SER A 254 8.30 12.71 -14.45
C SER A 254 8.63 13.66 -13.29
N ARG A 255 8.17 13.37 -12.06
CA ARG A 255 8.43 14.16 -10.84
C ARG A 255 9.81 13.95 -10.21
N ALA A 256 10.40 12.76 -10.35
CA ALA A 256 11.77 12.49 -9.89
C ALA A 256 12.86 13.32 -10.63
N ILE A 257 12.48 14.04 -11.70
CA ILE A 257 13.35 14.93 -12.47
C ILE A 257 13.21 16.41 -12.03
N ALA A 258 12.18 16.75 -11.24
CA ALA A 258 11.91 18.14 -10.85
C ALA A 258 12.54 18.50 -9.49
N THR A 259 13.13 19.71 -9.42
CA THR A 259 13.79 20.23 -8.21
C THR A 259 12.79 20.58 -7.09
N PRO A 260 13.21 20.51 -5.80
CA PRO A 260 12.32 20.61 -4.63
C PRO A 260 11.42 21.86 -4.56
N ASP A 261 11.87 23.00 -5.08
CA ASP A 261 11.15 24.28 -4.97
C ASP A 261 9.87 24.35 -5.83
N ALA A 262 9.74 23.53 -6.87
CA ALA A 262 8.56 23.50 -7.73
C ALA A 262 7.36 22.81 -7.05
N LEU A 263 7.62 21.83 -6.16
CA LEU A 263 6.60 20.97 -5.56
C LEU A 263 5.73 21.69 -4.51
N PHE A 264 6.27 22.70 -3.83
CA PHE A 264 5.55 23.37 -2.73
C PHE A 264 4.45 24.32 -3.22
N THR A 265 4.64 24.92 -4.39
CA THR A 265 3.69 25.91 -4.94
C THR A 265 2.50 25.24 -5.63
N GLU A 266 2.72 24.10 -6.26
CA GLU A 266 1.69 23.37 -7.02
C GLU A 266 0.73 22.60 -6.09
N PHE A 267 1.22 22.07 -4.97
CA PHE A 267 0.42 21.33 -4.00
C PHE A 267 -0.54 22.23 -3.20
N ALA A 268 -0.11 23.47 -2.90
CA ALA A 268 -0.97 24.47 -2.27
C ALA A 268 -2.14 24.88 -3.19
N GLY A 269 -1.92 24.95 -4.50
CA GLY A 269 -2.96 25.28 -5.48
C GLY A 269 -4.03 24.19 -5.61
N ALA A 270 -3.61 22.92 -5.71
CA ALA A 270 -4.52 21.79 -5.89
C ALA A 270 -5.43 21.54 -4.66
N ILE A 271 -4.93 21.79 -3.45
CA ILE A 271 -5.73 21.70 -2.22
C ILE A 271 -6.76 22.83 -2.15
N ILE A 272 -6.41 24.05 -2.58
CA ILE A 272 -7.32 25.20 -2.59
C ILE A 272 -8.43 25.01 -3.63
N GLU A 273 -8.12 24.51 -4.83
CA GLU A 273 -9.13 24.23 -5.85
C GLU A 273 -10.06 23.07 -5.48
N GLY A 274 -9.53 22.01 -4.85
CA GLY A 274 -10.34 20.90 -4.33
C GLY A 274 -11.29 21.32 -3.21
N ALA A 275 -10.85 22.19 -2.31
CA ALA A 275 -11.70 22.73 -1.23
C ALA A 275 -12.84 23.63 -1.76
N ALA A 276 -12.59 24.37 -2.85
CA ALA A 276 -13.59 25.22 -3.50
C ALA A 276 -14.69 24.40 -4.23
N GLN A 277 -14.33 23.25 -4.82
CA GLN A 277 -15.30 22.36 -5.47
C GLN A 277 -16.21 21.64 -4.47
N ILE A 278 -15.67 21.26 -3.30
CA ILE A 278 -16.45 20.63 -2.22
C ILE A 278 -17.41 21.64 -1.59
N THR A 279 -17.00 22.90 -1.40
CA THR A 279 -17.91 23.94 -0.91
C THR A 279 -19.01 24.26 -1.93
N GLY A 280 -18.70 24.29 -3.23
CA GLY A 280 -19.72 24.47 -4.29
C GLY A 280 -20.79 23.37 -4.33
N ALA A 281 -20.41 22.11 -4.12
CA ALA A 281 -21.34 20.98 -4.14
C ALA A 281 -22.29 20.93 -2.93
N VAL A 282 -21.88 21.47 -1.78
CA VAL A 282 -22.70 21.50 -0.55
C VAL A 282 -23.78 22.60 -0.60
N PHE A 283 -23.60 23.65 -1.42
CA PHE A 283 -24.61 24.70 -1.59
C PHE A 283 -25.76 24.34 -2.56
N ASP A 284 -25.61 23.28 -3.36
CA ASP A 284 -26.61 22.89 -4.38
C ASP A 284 -27.65 21.86 -3.88
N THR A 285 -27.50 21.33 -2.66
CA THR A 285 -28.43 20.33 -2.09
C THR A 285 -29.55 20.89 -1.21
N GLY A 286 -29.95 22.15 -1.41
CA GLY A 286 -31.28 22.63 -1.05
C GLY A 286 -31.72 22.46 0.41
N PHE A 287 -30.89 22.83 1.39
CA PHE A 287 -31.33 23.07 2.77
C PHE A 287 -31.40 24.57 3.05
N GLY A 288 -32.60 25.02 3.42
CA GLY A 288 -32.94 26.43 3.66
C GLY A 288 -32.12 27.06 4.79
N LEU A 289 -31.64 28.27 4.52
CA LEU A 289 -30.96 29.15 5.45
C LEU A 289 -31.94 29.80 6.44
N ALA A 290 -31.57 29.82 7.72
CA ALA A 290 -31.76 30.97 8.59
C ALA A 290 -30.64 31.04 9.65
N ASP A 291 -29.97 32.18 9.68
CA ASP A 291 -29.14 32.75 10.75
C ASP A 291 -27.81 32.06 11.14
N MET A 292 -26.67 32.60 10.67
CA MET A 292 -25.85 33.51 11.51
C MET A 292 -24.58 34.03 10.80
N ALA A 293 -24.53 35.36 10.70
CA ALA A 293 -23.41 36.28 10.93
C ALA A 293 -22.02 36.04 10.30
N ILE A 294 -21.73 36.99 9.40
CA ILE A 294 -20.46 37.46 8.86
C ILE A 294 -19.49 37.90 9.99
N GLY A 295 -18.21 37.50 9.89
CA GLY A 295 -17.13 37.95 10.78
C GLY A 295 -15.72 37.70 10.24
N THR A 296 -15.27 38.59 9.35
CA THR A 296 -13.89 39.11 9.24
C THR A 296 -12.76 38.19 8.72
N ILE A 297 -12.41 38.34 7.43
CA ILE A 297 -11.03 38.20 6.93
C ILE A 297 -10.61 39.51 6.25
N GLY A 298 -9.62 40.16 6.84
CA GLY A 298 -8.77 41.23 6.33
C GLY A 298 -7.67 41.38 7.38
N THR A 299 -6.37 41.38 7.10
CA THR A 299 -5.67 42.17 6.08
C THR A 299 -4.20 41.73 6.17
N ILE A 300 -3.57 41.19 5.12
CA ILE A 300 -2.10 41.18 5.03
C ILE A 300 -1.70 41.32 3.56
N PHE A 301 -1.50 42.56 3.10
CA PHE A 301 -0.43 42.93 2.17
C PHE A 301 -0.31 44.46 2.18
N GLY A 302 0.88 44.97 2.52
CA GLY A 302 1.21 46.36 2.25
C GLY A 302 2.34 46.93 3.10
N GLY A 303 3.50 47.14 2.47
CA GLY A 303 4.33 48.30 2.76
C GLY A 303 5.72 47.99 3.31
N GLY A 304 6.71 48.00 2.41
CA GLY A 304 8.12 47.94 2.75
C GLY A 304 8.69 49.24 3.33
N GLY A 305 9.92 49.14 3.82
CA GLY A 305 10.73 50.27 4.26
C GLY A 305 12.06 49.78 4.80
N GLY A 306 13.12 49.93 4.01
CA GLY A 306 14.45 49.42 4.33
C GLY A 306 15.17 50.18 5.44
N ALA A 307 16.13 49.51 6.08
CA ALA A 307 17.29 50.16 6.69
C ALA A 307 18.44 49.15 6.83
N ARG A 308 19.62 49.56 6.35
CA ARG A 308 20.93 48.93 6.56
C ARG A 308 21.29 48.85 8.05
N ARG A 309 22.03 47.81 8.47
CA ARG A 309 23.28 47.84 9.26
C ARG A 309 23.73 46.40 9.58
N GLN A 310 24.90 46.02 9.08
CA GLN A 310 26.18 45.82 9.82
C GLN A 310 26.26 44.51 10.60
N TYR A 311 27.10 43.60 10.08
CA TYR A 311 27.69 42.49 10.81
C TYR A 311 28.71 43.00 11.85
N PRO A 312 28.93 42.21 12.91
CA PRO A 312 30.31 41.93 13.28
C PRO A 312 30.57 40.42 13.39
N TYR A 313 31.79 40.08 12.98
CA TYR A 313 32.65 38.94 13.32
C TYR A 313 32.05 37.72 14.05
#